data_AF-A0A2V6XG77-F1
#
_entry.id   AF-A0A2V6XG77-F1
#
_cell.length_a   1.000
_cell.length_b   1.000
_cell.length_c   1.000
_cell.angle_alpha   90.00
_cell.angle_beta   90.00
_cell.angle_gamma   90.00
#
_symmetry.space_group_name_H-M   'P 1'
#
loop_
_entity.id
_entity.type
_entity.pdbx_description
1 polymer ?
#
loop_
_entity_poly.entity_id
_entity_poly.type
_entity_poly.pdbx_seq_one_letter_code
_entity_poly.pdbx_strand_id
1 'polypeptide(L)'
;MRRPGRRFRGAAEPRRGVPAAGARRLRRRHRARHAACWRPRVPTAETRLKKTLAAVLVLGLAAGGVAWRLGAEAQPVTVDSIGDQNQTVARGRLPVFAAQGDAARLYAFAVDNPDTLTWMPCTCGCGSLGHTSNRSCYVKDEPPGHVTFTSHAAT
;
A
#
# COMPACT_ATOMS: atom_id res chain seq x y z
N MET A 1 -38.42 -46.01 64.68
CA MET A 1 -38.56 -45.60 66.11
C MET A 1 -38.95 -44.12 66.16
N ARG A 2 -39.89 -43.70 67.03
CA ARG A 2 -39.70 -42.78 68.20
C ARG A 2 -38.81 -41.55 67.92
N ARG A 3 -39.18 -40.29 68.26
CA ARG A 3 -40.31 -39.77 69.10
C ARG A 3 -40.76 -38.34 68.64
N PRO A 4 -41.91 -37.82 69.11
CA PRO A 4 -42.54 -36.59 68.57
C PRO A 4 -42.49 -35.36 69.49
N GLY A 5 -42.84 -34.18 68.95
CA GLY A 5 -43.14 -32.96 69.71
C GLY A 5 -44.66 -32.66 69.80
N ARG A 6 -45.17 -32.54 71.04
CA ARG A 6 -46.46 -31.89 71.39
C ARG A 6 -46.17 -30.41 71.76
N ARG A 7 -47.10 -29.45 71.85
CA ARG A 7 -48.57 -29.42 71.73
C ARG A 7 -48.97 -28.09 71.01
N PHE A 8 -49.96 -27.23 71.32
CA PHE A 8 -51.01 -27.14 72.37
C PHE A 8 -52.35 -26.63 71.79
N ARG A 9 -52.85 -25.44 72.18
CA ARG A 9 -54.06 -24.76 71.68
C ARG A 9 -53.95 -23.25 71.94
N GLY A 10 -54.60 -22.44 71.11
CA GLY A 10 -55.02 -21.05 71.37
C GLY A 10 -56.47 -20.90 70.91
N ALA A 11 -57.24 -19.93 71.42
CA ALA A 11 -58.71 -19.93 71.31
C ALA A 11 -59.32 -18.53 71.07
N ALA A 12 -60.65 -18.51 70.98
CA ALA A 12 -61.58 -17.38 70.85
C ALA A 12 -61.81 -16.82 69.44
N GLU A 13 -63.08 -16.87 69.04
CA GLU A 13 -63.69 -16.12 67.94
C GLU A 13 -64.26 -14.79 68.50
N PRO A 14 -64.57 -13.77 67.67
CA PRO A 14 -66.00 -13.58 67.39
C PRO A 14 -66.38 -12.91 66.05
N ARG A 15 -67.41 -13.48 65.39
CA ARG A 15 -68.61 -12.78 64.85
C ARG A 15 -68.51 -11.71 63.72
N ARG A 16 -69.54 -11.82 62.84
CA ARG A 16 -70.18 -10.80 61.96
C ARG A 16 -69.42 -10.33 60.71
N GLY A 17 -70.15 -10.27 59.59
CA GLY A 17 -69.79 -9.41 58.44
C GLY A 17 -70.01 -10.00 57.05
N VAL A 18 -71.26 -10.24 56.63
CA VAL A 18 -71.58 -10.36 55.20
C VAL A 18 -72.12 -9.03 54.68
N PRO A 19 -71.44 -8.42 53.70
CA PRO A 19 -72.16 -7.61 52.71
C PRO A 19 -71.67 -7.81 51.26
N ALA A 20 -72.65 -7.90 50.35
CA ALA A 20 -72.63 -7.49 48.93
C ALA A 20 -71.50 -7.97 47.97
N ALA A 21 -71.93 -8.48 46.81
CA ALA A 21 -71.05 -8.80 45.69
C ALA A 21 -70.52 -7.53 44.98
N GLY A 22 -69.24 -7.20 45.17
CA GLY A 22 -68.57 -6.09 44.48
C GLY A 22 -68.04 -6.47 43.09
N ALA A 23 -68.64 -5.94 42.03
CA ALA A 23 -68.25 -6.22 40.64
C ALA A 23 -66.84 -5.68 40.29
N ARG A 24 -65.81 -6.54 40.37
CA ARG A 24 -64.42 -6.20 40.01
C ARG A 24 -64.16 -6.39 38.51
N ARG A 25 -63.99 -5.27 37.80
CA ARG A 25 -63.71 -5.20 36.36
C ARG A 25 -62.45 -5.98 35.98
N LEU A 26 -62.55 -6.82 34.94
CA LEU A 26 -61.42 -7.49 34.30
C LEU A 26 -60.40 -6.48 33.76
N ARG A 27 -59.13 -6.59 34.17
CA ARG A 27 -57.99 -5.92 33.53
C ARG A 27 -57.02 -6.96 32.93
N ARG A 28 -57.33 -7.47 31.73
CA ARG A 28 -56.36 -8.21 30.91
C ARG A 28 -55.15 -7.31 30.62
N ARG A 29 -53.98 -7.63 31.16
CA ARG A 29 -52.69 -7.02 30.77
C ARG A 29 -52.03 -7.81 29.65
N HIS A 30 -52.51 -7.62 28.40
CA HIS A 30 -51.72 -8.04 27.24
C HIS A 30 -50.53 -7.07 27.05
N ARG A 31 -49.34 -7.47 27.51
CA ARG A 31 -48.08 -6.84 27.10
C ARG A 31 -47.68 -7.39 25.73
N ALA A 32 -48.03 -6.68 24.67
CA ALA A 32 -47.48 -6.96 23.34
C ALA A 32 -45.96 -6.76 23.37
N ARG A 33 -45.20 -7.83 23.06
CA ARG A 33 -43.77 -7.71 22.78
C ARG A 33 -43.62 -7.17 21.36
N HIS A 34 -43.52 -5.86 21.20
CA HIS A 34 -43.22 -5.25 19.91
C HIS A 34 -41.84 -5.73 19.44
N ALA A 35 -41.80 -6.46 18.33
CA ALA A 35 -40.54 -6.78 17.67
C ALA A 35 -39.92 -5.47 17.17
N ALA A 36 -38.70 -5.17 17.61
CA ALA A 36 -37.96 -4.00 17.17
C ALA A 36 -37.53 -4.21 15.70
N CYS A 37 -38.35 -3.74 14.77
CA CYS A 37 -38.08 -3.85 13.34
C CYS A 37 -36.82 -3.04 13.00
N TRP A 38 -35.71 -3.76 12.78
CA TRP A 38 -34.39 -3.17 12.52
C TRP A 38 -34.39 -2.52 11.13
N ARG A 39 -34.72 -1.22 11.09
CA ARG A 39 -34.65 -0.44 9.85
C ARG A 39 -33.19 -0.13 9.53
N PRO A 40 -32.62 -0.62 8.41
CA PRO A 40 -31.28 -0.26 8.02
C PRO A 40 -31.21 1.26 7.75
N ARG A 41 -30.24 1.93 8.37
CA ARG A 41 -30.00 3.37 8.11
C ARG A 41 -29.43 3.55 6.72
N VAL A 42 -30.28 3.91 5.77
CA VAL A 42 -29.91 4.25 4.40
C VAL A 42 -29.00 5.50 4.43
N PRO A 43 -27.75 5.44 3.94
CA PRO A 43 -26.85 6.59 3.96
C PRO A 43 -27.35 7.70 3.00
N THR A 44 -27.25 8.94 3.47
CA THR A 44 -27.62 10.16 2.74
C THR A 44 -26.81 10.32 1.45
N ALA A 45 -27.32 11.08 0.47
CA ALA A 45 -26.58 11.36 -0.76
C ALA A 45 -25.19 11.97 -0.47
N GLU A 46 -25.12 12.88 0.50
CA GLU A 46 -23.88 13.50 0.98
C GLU A 46 -22.87 12.49 1.55
N THR A 47 -23.31 11.52 2.36
CA THR A 47 -22.41 10.47 2.89
C THR A 47 -22.02 9.43 1.85
N ARG A 48 -22.74 9.32 0.73
CA ARG A 48 -22.28 8.56 -0.46
C ARG A 48 -21.24 9.35 -1.24
N LEU A 49 -21.50 10.63 -1.53
CA LEU A 49 -20.57 11.51 -2.25
C LEU A 49 -19.22 11.64 -1.53
N LYS A 50 -19.24 11.82 -0.19
CA LYS A 50 -18.01 11.84 0.62
C LYS A 50 -17.25 10.51 0.56
N LYS A 51 -17.95 9.37 0.47
CA LYS A 51 -17.33 8.04 0.32
C LYS A 51 -16.79 7.77 -1.09
N THR A 52 -17.49 8.20 -2.14
CA THR A 52 -16.99 8.04 -3.52
C THR A 52 -15.78 8.94 -3.77
N LEU A 53 -15.79 10.19 -3.30
CA LEU A 53 -14.63 11.09 -3.35
C LEU A 53 -13.43 10.49 -2.59
N ALA A 54 -13.63 9.97 -1.37
CA ALA A 54 -12.56 9.32 -0.61
C ALA A 54 -12.02 8.06 -1.32
N ALA A 55 -12.88 7.23 -1.91
CA ALA A 55 -12.47 6.04 -2.64
C ALA A 55 -11.67 6.40 -3.92
N VAL A 56 -12.13 7.41 -4.68
CA VAL A 56 -11.41 7.91 -5.86
C VAL A 56 -10.06 8.53 -5.48
N LEU A 57 -9.98 9.26 -4.37
CA LEU A 57 -8.71 9.81 -3.87
C LEU A 57 -7.71 8.70 -3.51
N VAL A 58 -8.16 7.66 -2.79
CA VAL A 58 -7.32 6.51 -2.44
C VAL A 58 -6.86 5.73 -3.68
N LEU A 59 -7.75 5.50 -4.65
CA LEU A 59 -7.40 4.88 -5.94
C LEU A 59 -6.40 5.73 -6.75
N GLY A 60 -6.59 7.05 -6.79
CA GLY A 60 -5.67 7.97 -7.47
C GLY A 60 -4.28 8.00 -6.82
N LEU A 61 -4.21 8.04 -5.49
CA LEU A 61 -2.95 7.98 -4.74
C LEU A 61 -2.24 6.62 -4.92
N ALA A 62 -2.99 5.51 -4.91
CA ALA A 62 -2.44 4.18 -5.15
C ALA A 62 -1.89 4.04 -6.59
N ALA A 63 -2.65 4.48 -7.60
CA ALA A 63 -2.21 4.46 -9.00
C ALA A 63 -0.99 5.36 -9.24
N GLY A 64 -1.00 6.58 -8.69
CA GLY A 64 0.14 7.52 -8.75
C GLY A 64 1.39 6.96 -8.07
N GLY A 65 1.26 6.32 -6.91
CA GLY A 65 2.37 5.68 -6.21
C GLY A 65 2.95 4.46 -6.93
N VAL A 66 2.11 3.68 -7.65
CA VAL A 66 2.59 2.60 -8.53
C VAL A 66 3.30 3.17 -9.75
N ALA A 67 2.75 4.21 -10.39
CA ALA A 67 3.39 4.87 -11.53
C ALA A 67 4.77 5.44 -11.15
N TRP A 68 4.88 6.13 -10.01
CA TRP A 68 6.16 6.64 -9.48
C TRP A 68 7.21 5.57 -9.19
N ARG A 69 6.81 4.33 -8.88
CA ARG A 69 7.75 3.21 -8.68
C ARG A 69 8.22 2.55 -9.98
N LEU A 70 7.49 2.76 -11.08
CA LEU A 70 7.87 2.27 -12.40
C LEU A 70 8.66 3.35 -13.18
N GLY A 71 8.23 4.61 -13.07
CA GLY A 71 8.92 5.80 -13.56
C GLY A 71 10.02 6.31 -12.63
N ALA A 72 10.89 5.42 -12.15
CA ALA A 72 12.18 5.81 -11.58
C ALA A 72 13.11 6.16 -12.75
N GLU A 73 12.85 7.32 -13.37
CA GLU A 73 13.36 7.68 -14.68
C GLU A 73 14.89 7.72 -14.75
N ALA A 74 15.40 7.45 -15.96
CA ALA A 74 16.76 7.82 -16.33
C ALA A 74 16.94 9.33 -16.11
N GLN A 75 18.12 9.74 -15.63
CA GLN A 75 18.45 11.17 -15.58
C GLN A 75 18.40 11.76 -17.01
N PRO A 76 18.09 13.06 -17.17
CA PRO A 76 18.14 13.68 -18.49
C PRO A 76 19.55 13.54 -19.08
N VAL A 77 19.62 13.32 -20.40
CA VAL A 77 20.91 13.32 -21.11
C VAL A 77 21.54 14.71 -20.98
N THR A 78 22.78 14.76 -20.54
CA THR A 78 23.61 15.96 -20.53
C THR A 78 24.68 15.83 -21.61
N VAL A 79 25.23 16.95 -22.08
CA VAL A 79 26.39 16.97 -22.98
C VAL A 79 27.54 17.66 -22.24
N ASP A 80 28.73 17.06 -22.28
CA ASP A 80 29.92 17.62 -21.61
C ASP A 80 30.79 18.46 -22.55
N SER A 81 31.91 18.97 -22.03
CA SER A 81 32.85 19.84 -22.75
C SER A 81 33.60 19.18 -23.91
N ILE A 82 33.55 17.86 -24.05
CA ILE A 82 34.12 17.10 -25.18
C ILE A 82 33.06 16.87 -26.27
N GLY A 83 31.77 16.97 -25.92
CA GLY A 83 30.63 16.70 -26.79
C GLY A 83 29.97 15.35 -26.54
N ASP A 84 30.48 14.55 -25.60
CA ASP A 84 29.89 13.27 -25.22
C ASP A 84 28.51 13.48 -24.57
N GLN A 85 27.52 12.71 -25.00
CA GLN A 85 26.25 12.57 -24.29
C GLN A 85 26.46 11.68 -23.06
N ASN A 86 26.01 12.14 -21.91
CA ASN A 86 26.17 11.47 -20.63
C ASN A 86 24.79 11.19 -20.01
N GLN A 87 24.57 9.98 -19.50
CA GLN A 87 23.29 9.62 -18.88
C GLN A 87 23.43 8.61 -17.75
N THR A 88 22.90 8.98 -16.57
CA THR A 88 22.78 8.09 -15.42
C THR A 88 21.47 7.32 -15.46
N VAL A 89 21.54 5.99 -15.38
CA VAL A 89 20.37 5.09 -15.38
C VAL A 89 20.49 4.04 -14.29
N ALA A 90 19.38 3.43 -13.88
CA ALA A 90 19.40 2.28 -12.97
C ALA A 90 20.10 1.07 -13.61
N ARG A 91 20.81 0.25 -12.83
CA ARG A 91 21.46 -0.98 -13.34
C ARG A 91 20.47 -1.90 -14.04
N GLY A 92 20.89 -2.49 -15.17
CA GLY A 92 20.01 -3.24 -16.07
C GLY A 92 19.19 -2.38 -17.03
N ARG A 93 19.40 -1.05 -17.06
CA ARG A 93 18.93 -0.15 -18.12
C ARG A 93 20.12 0.32 -18.97
N LEU A 94 19.82 0.72 -20.20
CA LEU A 94 20.77 1.31 -21.15
C LEU A 94 20.45 2.80 -21.34
N PRO A 95 21.44 3.63 -21.72
CA PRO A 95 21.22 5.04 -22.02
C PRO A 95 20.52 5.19 -23.37
N VAL A 96 19.76 6.27 -23.57
CA VAL A 96 18.93 6.45 -24.78
C VAL A 96 19.74 6.48 -26.08
N PHE A 97 20.97 7.01 -26.03
CA PHE A 97 21.89 7.06 -27.17
C PHE A 97 22.50 5.69 -27.55
N ALA A 98 22.41 4.69 -26.67
CA ALA A 98 22.84 3.31 -26.95
C ALA A 98 21.70 2.29 -26.71
N ALA A 99 20.43 2.71 -26.80
CA ALA A 99 19.28 1.85 -26.52
C ALA A 99 18.92 0.87 -27.66
N GLN A 100 19.63 0.89 -28.79
CA GLN A 100 19.29 0.16 -30.02
C GLN A 100 20.54 -0.40 -30.73
N GLY A 101 20.33 -1.33 -31.67
CA GLY A 101 21.38 -1.89 -32.53
C GLY A 101 22.48 -2.64 -31.77
N ASP A 102 23.68 -2.69 -32.34
CA ASP A 102 24.85 -3.29 -31.70
C ASP A 102 25.41 -2.44 -30.55
N ALA A 103 25.16 -1.12 -30.55
CA ALA A 103 25.48 -0.25 -29.41
C ALA A 103 24.83 -0.77 -28.12
N ALA A 104 23.55 -1.19 -28.16
CA ALA A 104 22.88 -1.79 -27.01
C ALA A 104 23.58 -3.05 -26.47
N ARG A 105 24.15 -3.87 -27.37
CA ARG A 105 24.88 -5.09 -26.99
C ARG A 105 26.23 -4.75 -26.35
N LEU A 106 26.96 -3.81 -26.94
CA LEU A 106 28.28 -3.38 -26.45
C LEU A 106 28.17 -2.67 -25.08
N TYR A 107 27.18 -1.82 -24.90
CA TYR A 107 26.96 -1.09 -23.63
C TYR A 107 26.46 -2.00 -22.51
N ALA A 108 25.64 -3.01 -22.82
CA ALA A 108 25.30 -4.07 -21.86
C ALA A 108 26.55 -4.88 -21.48
N PHE A 109 27.30 -5.36 -22.48
CA PHE A 109 28.55 -6.11 -22.27
C PHE A 109 29.55 -5.36 -21.37
N ALA A 110 29.68 -4.03 -21.53
CA ALA A 110 30.59 -3.20 -20.74
C ALA A 110 30.24 -3.09 -19.23
N VAL A 111 28.97 -3.25 -18.88
CA VAL A 111 28.50 -3.32 -17.48
C VAL A 111 28.58 -4.74 -16.95
N ASP A 112 28.22 -5.73 -17.77
CA ASP A 112 28.17 -7.14 -17.38
C ASP A 112 29.57 -7.81 -17.30
N ASN A 113 30.57 -7.26 -18.01
CA ASN A 113 31.94 -7.82 -18.12
C ASN A 113 33.01 -6.78 -17.73
N PRO A 114 32.96 -6.21 -16.50
CA PRO A 114 33.83 -5.09 -16.11
C PRO A 114 35.31 -5.48 -16.10
N ASP A 115 35.64 -6.67 -15.58
CA ASP A 115 37.02 -7.17 -15.49
C ASP A 115 37.61 -7.35 -16.90
N THR A 116 36.84 -7.93 -17.82
CA THR A 116 37.22 -8.14 -19.22
C THR A 116 37.58 -6.82 -19.91
N LEU A 117 36.75 -5.78 -19.79
CA LEU A 117 37.06 -4.48 -20.38
C LEU A 117 38.14 -3.70 -19.62
N THR A 118 38.40 -4.01 -18.35
CA THR A 118 39.49 -3.41 -17.57
C THR A 118 40.86 -3.93 -18.00
N TRP A 119 40.94 -5.20 -18.41
CA TRP A 119 42.17 -5.77 -19.03
C TRP A 119 42.40 -5.33 -20.48
N MET A 120 41.38 -4.81 -21.17
CA MET A 120 41.53 -4.29 -22.53
C MET A 120 42.09 -2.85 -22.47
N PRO A 121 43.25 -2.56 -23.09
CA PRO A 121 43.87 -1.24 -23.01
C PRO A 121 43.05 -0.18 -23.76
N CYS A 122 43.03 1.06 -23.25
CA CYS A 122 42.52 2.19 -24.01
C CYS A 122 43.55 2.65 -25.04
N THR A 123 43.28 2.42 -26.33
CA THR A 123 44.15 2.81 -27.45
C THR A 123 43.80 4.18 -28.07
N CYS A 124 42.74 4.85 -27.57
CA CYS A 124 42.21 6.10 -28.11
C CYS A 124 43.06 7.34 -27.78
N GLY A 125 44.16 7.21 -27.04
CA GLY A 125 45.05 8.32 -26.64
C GLY A 125 44.54 9.20 -25.49
N CYS A 126 43.28 9.05 -25.06
CA CYS A 126 42.65 9.85 -23.99
C CYS A 126 43.09 9.52 -22.55
N GLY A 127 44.22 8.81 -22.36
CA GLY A 127 44.72 8.44 -21.02
C GLY A 127 45.06 9.63 -20.11
N SER A 128 45.35 10.79 -20.67
CA SER A 128 45.52 12.06 -19.94
C SER A 128 44.22 12.58 -19.29
N LEU A 129 43.06 12.07 -19.71
CA LEU A 129 41.75 12.33 -19.09
C LEU A 129 41.41 11.33 -17.97
N GLY A 130 42.34 10.43 -17.63
CA GLY A 130 42.13 9.37 -16.63
C GLY A 130 41.50 8.09 -17.19
N HIS A 131 41.33 7.96 -18.51
CA HIS A 131 40.80 6.74 -19.14
C HIS A 131 41.86 5.63 -19.11
N THR A 132 41.71 4.67 -18.20
CA THR A 132 42.70 3.61 -17.93
C THR A 132 42.55 2.38 -18.83
N SER A 133 41.36 2.13 -19.36
CA SER A 133 41.01 0.90 -20.07
C SER A 133 39.88 1.14 -21.08
N ASN A 134 39.59 0.16 -21.93
CA ASN A 134 38.49 0.22 -22.90
C ASN A 134 37.13 0.46 -22.23
N ARG A 135 36.98 0.06 -20.96
CA ARG A 135 35.76 0.29 -20.17
C ARG A 135 35.38 1.77 -20.05
N SER A 136 36.37 2.67 -20.01
CA SER A 136 36.15 4.13 -19.93
C SER A 136 35.46 4.72 -21.16
N CYS A 137 35.41 3.99 -22.29
CA CYS A 137 34.66 4.41 -23.47
C CYS A 137 33.14 4.21 -23.33
N TYR A 138 32.67 3.49 -22.30
CA TYR A 138 31.26 3.17 -22.07
C TYR A 138 30.75 3.71 -20.73
N VAL A 139 31.52 3.48 -19.67
CA VAL A 139 31.12 3.75 -18.27
C VAL A 139 32.00 4.84 -17.69
N LYS A 140 31.35 5.90 -17.18
CA LYS A 140 32.00 7.10 -16.63
C LYS A 140 31.96 7.17 -15.11
N ASP A 141 30.89 6.66 -14.50
CA ASP A 141 30.72 6.52 -13.05
C ASP A 141 29.70 5.41 -12.73
N GLU A 142 29.72 4.89 -11.50
CA GLU A 142 28.90 3.77 -11.05
C GLU A 142 28.30 3.98 -9.64
N PRO A 143 27.44 5.00 -9.46
CA PRO A 143 26.81 5.26 -8.16
C PRO A 143 25.91 4.09 -7.73
N PRO A 144 25.63 3.91 -6.41
CA PRO A 144 24.91 2.74 -5.91
C PRO A 144 23.58 2.46 -6.63
N GLY A 145 23.43 1.25 -7.16
CA GLY A 145 22.25 0.81 -7.94
C GLY A 145 22.15 1.36 -9.36
N HIS A 146 23.10 2.19 -9.80
CA HIS A 146 23.06 2.94 -11.05
C HIS A 146 24.35 2.79 -11.87
N VAL A 147 24.34 3.27 -13.11
CA VAL A 147 25.49 3.43 -14.02
C VAL A 147 25.35 4.76 -14.74
N THR A 148 26.44 5.53 -14.80
CA THR A 148 26.57 6.74 -15.61
C THR A 148 27.33 6.38 -16.88
N PHE A 149 26.61 6.34 -18.00
CA PHE A 149 27.19 6.04 -19.31
C PHE A 149 27.64 7.32 -20.03
N THR A 150 28.64 7.20 -20.89
CA THR A 150 29.05 8.21 -21.90
C THR A 150 28.79 7.68 -23.31
N SER A 151 28.49 8.52 -24.30
CA SER A 151 28.36 8.15 -25.72
C SER A 151 29.70 7.96 -26.45
N HIS A 152 30.83 7.99 -25.73
CA HIS A 152 32.18 7.93 -26.32
C HIS A 152 32.39 6.72 -27.25
N ALA A 153 31.81 5.55 -26.92
CA ALA A 153 31.84 4.34 -27.77
C ALA A 153 30.67 4.23 -28.77
N ALA A 154 29.90 5.30 -28.96
CA ALA A 154 28.76 5.39 -29.88
C ALA A 154 28.78 6.67 -30.74
N THR A 155 29.96 7.30 -30.88
CA THR A 155 30.21 8.54 -31.64
C THR A 155 31.24 8.28 -32.72
#